data_AF-A0A0C2CMM3-F1
#
_entry.id   AF-A0A0C2CMM3-F1
#
_cell.length_a   1.000
_cell.length_b   1.000
_cell.length_c   1.000
_cell.angle_alpha   90.00
_cell.angle_beta   90.00
_cell.angle_gamma   90.00
#
_symmetry.space_group_name_H-M   'P 1'
#
loop_
_entity.id
_entity.type
_entity.pdbx_description
1 polymer ?
#
loop_
_entity_poly.entity_id
_entity_poly.type
_entity_poly.pdbx_seq_one_letter_code
_entity_poly.pdbx_strand_id
1 'polypeptide(L)'
;MGGPSWQLAESLVHETAHQYYYFTKRLGPLVDPNDTDLYMSSLVGRHRPIEMVLAAWHAAANIVCLHTLLLARRPRDAPPSGAVIQARADYLQLTSVLKTSRSLSLLGEALFWPMEEWIRHSL
;
A
#
# COMPACT_ATOMS: atom_id res chain seq x y z
N MET A 1 -0.80 -2.01 -20.76
CA MET A 1 -1.73 -2.37 -19.66
C MET A 1 -2.75 -1.27 -19.59
N GLY A 2 -4.02 -1.59 -19.40
CA GLY A 2 -5.10 -0.58 -19.41
C GLY A 2 -6.43 -1.10 -19.96
N GLY A 3 -6.53 -2.40 -20.26
CA GLY A 3 -7.80 -3.02 -20.62
C GLY A 3 -8.67 -3.34 -19.38
N PRO A 4 -9.97 -3.61 -19.57
CA PRO A 4 -10.94 -3.79 -18.48
C PRO A 4 -10.53 -4.85 -17.44
N SER A 5 -9.91 -5.95 -17.88
CA SER A 5 -9.47 -7.04 -16.99
C SER A 5 -8.36 -6.62 -16.01
N TRP A 6 -7.55 -5.63 -16.39
CA TRP A 6 -6.47 -5.10 -15.54
C TRP A 6 -7.05 -4.27 -14.40
N GLN A 7 -7.95 -3.36 -14.73
CA GLN A 7 -8.66 -2.53 -13.74
C GLN A 7 -9.48 -3.39 -12.79
N LEU A 8 -10.13 -4.44 -13.30
CA LEU A 8 -10.85 -5.40 -12.46
C LEU A 8 -9.91 -6.10 -11.46
N ALA A 9 -8.74 -6.55 -11.91
CA ALA A 9 -7.76 -7.17 -11.02
C ALA A 9 -7.26 -6.21 -9.94
N GLU A 10 -6.99 -4.95 -10.30
CA GLU A 10 -6.62 -3.90 -9.34
C GLU A 10 -7.74 -3.66 -8.31
N SER A 11 -8.99 -3.52 -8.76
CA SER A 11 -10.13 -3.33 -7.85
C SER A 11 -10.33 -4.52 -6.91
N LEU A 12 -10.22 -5.75 -7.40
CA LEU A 12 -10.34 -6.94 -6.55
C LEU A 12 -9.24 -6.98 -5.48
N VAL A 13 -7.98 -6.70 -5.86
CA VAL A 13 -6.86 -6.65 -4.91
C VAL A 13 -7.02 -5.49 -3.92
N HIS A 14 -7.47 -4.33 -4.37
CA HIS A 14 -7.72 -3.16 -3.54
C HIS A 14 -8.75 -3.44 -2.44
N GLU A 15 -9.94 -3.91 -2.82
CA GLU A 15 -11.02 -4.16 -1.87
C GLU A 15 -10.67 -5.33 -0.93
N THR A 16 -10.02 -6.37 -1.44
CA THR A 16 -9.58 -7.50 -0.61
C THR A 16 -8.50 -7.05 0.40
N ALA A 17 -7.59 -6.18 0.00
CA ALA A 17 -6.58 -5.60 0.90
C ALA A 17 -7.25 -4.78 2.02
N HIS A 18 -8.32 -4.04 1.72
CA HIS A 18 -9.09 -3.37 2.76
C HIS A 18 -9.79 -4.36 3.70
N GLN A 19 -10.41 -5.43 3.19
CA GLN A 19 -11.00 -6.45 4.04
C GLN A 19 -9.96 -7.11 4.96
N TYR A 20 -8.78 -7.46 4.42
CA TYR A 20 -7.69 -8.01 5.21
C TYR A 20 -7.23 -7.04 6.30
N TYR A 21 -7.01 -5.76 5.96
CA TYR A 21 -6.67 -4.71 6.93
C TYR A 21 -7.69 -4.62 8.08
N TYR A 22 -8.99 -4.61 7.75
CA TYR A 22 -10.05 -4.52 8.76
C TYR A 22 -10.17 -5.77 9.62
N PHE A 23 -9.88 -6.96 9.09
CA PHE A 23 -9.78 -8.17 9.89
C PHE A 23 -8.59 -8.10 10.85
N THR A 24 -7.43 -7.64 10.41
CA THR A 24 -6.25 -7.47 11.29
C THR A 24 -6.53 -6.48 12.41
N LYS A 25 -7.25 -5.39 12.13
CA LYS A 25 -7.68 -4.41 13.16
C LYS A 25 -8.55 -5.01 14.26
N ARG A 26 -9.18 -6.18 14.05
CA ARG A 26 -9.94 -6.89 15.10
C ARG A 26 -9.03 -7.57 16.13
N LEU A 27 -7.76 -7.79 15.82
CA LEU A 27 -6.78 -8.42 16.72
C LEU A 27 -6.18 -7.42 17.72
N GLY A 28 -6.20 -6.13 17.40
CA GLY A 28 -5.65 -5.08 18.24
C GLY A 28 -5.49 -3.76 17.50
N PRO A 29 -5.06 -2.68 18.19
CA PRO A 29 -4.73 -1.42 17.54
C PRO A 29 -3.58 -1.63 16.56
N LEU A 30 -3.66 -1.03 15.37
CA LEU A 30 -2.59 -1.06 14.36
C LEU A 30 -1.63 0.11 14.52
N VAL A 31 -2.09 1.21 15.12
CA VAL A 31 -1.31 2.42 15.38
C VAL A 31 -1.39 2.77 16.85
N ASP A 32 -0.47 3.58 17.36
CA ASP A 32 -0.54 4.14 18.71
C ASP A 32 -1.85 4.92 18.86
N PRO A 33 -2.74 4.53 19.79
CA PRO A 33 -4.00 5.23 20.00
C PRO A 33 -3.83 6.67 20.54
N ASN A 34 -2.63 7.02 21.02
CA ASN A 34 -2.33 8.37 21.50
C ASN A 34 -1.75 9.28 20.42
N ASP A 35 -1.48 8.76 19.22
CA ASP A 35 -1.03 9.58 18.11
C ASP A 35 -2.21 10.38 17.53
N THR A 36 -2.17 11.69 17.74
CA THR A 36 -3.15 12.65 17.23
C THR A 36 -2.65 13.47 16.04
N ASP A 37 -1.43 13.21 15.57
CA ASP A 37 -0.83 13.94 14.46
C ASP A 37 -1.53 13.62 13.14
N LEU A 38 -1.42 14.56 12.20
CA LEU A 38 -1.97 14.39 10.87
C LEU A 38 -0.85 14.36 9.83
N TYR A 39 -0.95 13.40 8.92
CA TYR A 39 0.07 13.08 7.95
C TYR A 39 -0.46 13.26 6.53
N MET A 40 0.37 13.80 5.63
CA MET A 40 -0.03 14.05 4.26
C MET A 40 -0.31 12.72 3.53
N SER A 41 -1.54 12.55 3.02
CA SER A 41 -1.90 11.44 2.14
C SER A 41 -1.76 11.88 0.69
N SER A 42 -0.78 11.29 -0.02
CA SER A 42 -0.54 11.55 -1.44
C SER A 42 -1.74 11.27 -2.33
N LEU A 43 -2.47 10.20 -2.03
CA LEU A 43 -3.62 9.74 -2.80
C LEU A 43 -4.80 10.72 -2.81
N VAL A 44 -4.97 11.51 -1.75
CA VAL A 44 -6.14 12.41 -1.60
C VAL A 44 -5.73 13.86 -1.32
N GLY A 45 -4.43 14.17 -1.37
CA GLY A 45 -3.89 15.52 -1.25
C GLY A 45 -4.24 16.25 0.04
N ARG A 46 -4.45 15.52 1.15
CA ARG A 46 -4.82 16.12 2.44
C ARG A 46 -4.20 15.39 3.62
N HIS A 47 -4.05 16.10 4.72
CA HIS A 47 -3.60 15.53 6.00
C HIS A 47 -4.67 14.59 6.59
N ARG A 48 -4.25 13.44 7.10
CA ARG A 48 -5.10 12.38 7.66
C ARG A 48 -4.41 11.72 8.86
N PRO A 49 -5.18 11.13 9.81
CA PRO A 49 -4.60 10.31 10.87
C PRO A 49 -3.73 9.18 10.30
N ILE A 50 -2.69 8.78 11.04
CA ILE A 50 -1.74 7.74 10.59
C ILE A 50 -2.44 6.43 10.25
N GLU A 51 -3.53 6.11 10.95
CA GLU A 51 -4.35 4.92 10.66
C GLU A 51 -4.90 4.93 9.22
N MET A 52 -5.35 6.09 8.74
CA MET A 52 -5.85 6.22 7.37
C MET A 52 -4.72 6.14 6.35
N VAL A 53 -3.52 6.62 6.69
CA VAL A 53 -2.33 6.46 5.85
C VAL A 53 -1.94 4.99 5.76
N LEU A 54 -1.96 4.25 6.87
CA LEU A 54 -1.66 2.81 6.88
C LEU A 54 -2.68 2.02 6.06
N ALA A 55 -3.98 2.30 6.20
CA ALA A 55 -5.02 1.64 5.41
C ALA A 55 -4.84 1.89 3.90
N ALA A 56 -4.52 3.13 3.52
CA ALA A 56 -4.29 3.51 2.13
C ALA A 56 -2.99 2.88 1.57
N TRP A 57 -1.93 2.88 2.38
CA TRP A 57 -0.67 2.21 2.07
C TRP A 57 -0.88 0.71 1.85
N HIS A 58 -1.67 0.05 2.70
CA HIS A 58 -1.90 -1.39 2.62
C HIS A 58 -2.57 -1.78 1.29
N ALA A 59 -3.54 -1.00 0.82
CA ALA A 59 -4.14 -1.19 -0.50
C ALA A 59 -3.13 -0.92 -1.64
N ALA A 60 -2.39 0.19 -1.57
CA ALA A 60 -1.40 0.56 -2.58
C ALA A 60 -0.26 -0.47 -2.69
N ALA A 61 0.27 -0.95 -1.58
CA ALA A 61 1.30 -1.98 -1.52
C ALA A 61 0.82 -3.27 -2.18
N ASN A 62 -0.44 -3.68 -1.96
CA ASN A 62 -0.98 -4.91 -2.55
C ASN A 62 -1.16 -4.77 -4.07
N ILE A 63 -1.54 -3.58 -4.55
CA ILE A 63 -1.58 -3.26 -5.98
C ILE A 63 -0.16 -3.33 -6.57
N VAL A 64 0.85 -2.77 -5.90
CA VAL A 64 2.25 -2.88 -6.34
C VAL A 64 2.69 -4.36 -6.41
N CYS A 65 2.32 -5.19 -5.43
CA CYS A 65 2.59 -6.63 -5.49
C CYS A 65 1.98 -7.29 -6.73
N LEU A 66 0.69 -7.01 -7.00
CA LEU A 66 0.02 -7.48 -8.21
C LEU A 66 0.78 -7.05 -9.47
N HIS A 67 1.15 -5.78 -9.56
CA HIS A 67 1.88 -5.24 -10.71
C HIS A 67 3.22 -5.93 -10.90
N THR A 68 3.99 -6.10 -9.83
CA THR A 68 5.29 -6.80 -9.85
C THR A 68 5.14 -8.23 -10.36
N LEU A 69 4.15 -8.98 -9.85
CA LEU A 69 3.90 -10.36 -10.29
C LEU A 69 3.46 -10.44 -11.76
N LEU A 70 2.68 -9.48 -12.23
CA LEU A 70 2.22 -9.43 -13.62
C LEU A 70 3.31 -8.92 -14.59
N LEU A 71 4.20 -8.05 -14.14
CA LEU A 71 5.36 -7.58 -14.92
C LEU A 71 6.41 -8.69 -15.08
N ALA A 72 6.64 -9.50 -14.05
CA ALA A 72 7.57 -10.63 -14.12
C ALA A 72 7.22 -11.65 -15.21
N ARG A 73 5.95 -11.67 -15.67
CA ARG A 73 5.45 -12.56 -16.72
C ARG A 73 5.50 -11.94 -18.13
N ARG A 74 6.09 -10.76 -18.30
CA ARG A 74 6.11 -10.04 -19.58
C ARG A 74 7.44 -10.14 -20.31
N PRO A 75 7.44 -9.87 -21.63
CA PRO A 75 8.67 -9.54 -22.35
C PRO A 75 9.38 -8.37 -21.66
N ARG A 76 10.70 -8.50 -21.45
CA ARG A 76 11.53 -7.53 -20.69
C ARG A 76 11.51 -6.11 -21.26
N ASP A 77 11.24 -5.96 -22.55
CA ASP A 77 11.38 -4.68 -23.24
C ASP A 77 10.08 -3.86 -23.27
N ALA A 78 8.99 -4.37 -22.69
CA ALA A 78 7.73 -3.64 -22.61
C ALA A 78 7.74 -2.69 -21.40
N PRO A 79 7.70 -1.36 -21.59
CA PRO A 79 7.69 -0.42 -20.48
C PRO A 79 6.41 -0.57 -19.64
N PRO A 80 6.47 -0.29 -18.32
CA PRO A 80 5.29 -0.25 -17.48
C PRO A 80 4.33 0.87 -17.95
N SER A 81 3.03 0.67 -17.76
CA SER A 81 2.06 1.74 -18.05
C SER A 81 2.18 2.88 -17.03
N GLY A 82 1.68 4.06 -17.39
CA GLY A 82 1.60 5.20 -16.48
C GLY A 82 0.86 4.88 -15.17
N ALA A 83 -0.18 4.04 -15.21
CA ALA A 83 -0.89 3.59 -14.02
C ALA A 83 0.00 2.81 -13.03
N VAL A 84 0.88 1.93 -13.54
CA VAL A 84 1.84 1.19 -12.70
C VAL A 84 2.87 2.13 -12.08
N ILE A 85 3.37 3.08 -12.88
CA ILE A 85 4.32 4.10 -12.41
C ILE A 85 3.69 4.93 -11.28
N GLN A 86 2.44 5.37 -11.47
CA GLN A 86 1.73 6.18 -10.48
C GLN A 86 1.45 5.38 -9.20
N ALA A 87 0.95 4.15 -9.30
CA ALA A 87 0.71 3.30 -8.14
C ALA A 87 1.99 3.08 -7.30
N ARG A 88 3.14 2.90 -7.97
CA ARG A 88 4.44 2.81 -7.30
C ARG A 88 4.84 4.12 -6.63
N ALA A 89 4.62 5.27 -7.27
CA ALA A 89 4.91 6.57 -6.69
C ALA A 89 4.07 6.83 -5.44
N ASP A 90 2.78 6.51 -5.48
CA ASP A 90 1.86 6.66 -4.34
C ASP A 90 2.29 5.76 -3.18
N TYR A 91 2.61 4.49 -3.46
CA TYR A 91 3.16 3.54 -2.49
C TYR A 91 4.43 4.11 -1.82
N LEU A 92 5.40 4.60 -2.58
CA LEU A 92 6.65 5.13 -2.03
C LEU A 92 6.43 6.33 -1.11
N GLN A 93 5.50 7.23 -1.48
CA GLN A 93 5.18 8.39 -0.66
C GLN A 93 4.52 7.98 0.66
N LEU A 94 3.58 7.04 0.62
CA LEU A 94 2.92 6.51 1.82
C LEU A 94 3.91 5.73 2.71
N THR A 95 4.79 4.92 2.12
CA THR A 95 5.87 4.21 2.82
C THR A 95 6.77 5.19 3.57
N SER A 96 7.11 6.33 2.95
CA SER A 96 7.94 7.36 3.59
C SER A 96 7.29 7.89 4.87
N VAL A 97 5.99 8.22 4.81
CA VAL A 97 5.22 8.70 5.96
C VAL A 97 5.19 7.66 7.09
N LEU A 98 4.91 6.39 6.76
CA LEU A 98 4.83 5.34 7.77
C LEU A 98 6.17 5.11 8.47
N LYS A 99 7.29 5.13 7.71
CA LYS A 99 8.64 4.98 8.26
C LYS A 99 9.05 6.14 9.18
N THR A 100 8.54 7.34 8.97
CA THR A 100 8.90 8.52 9.77
C THR A 100 7.98 8.75 10.97
N SER A 101 6.71 8.31 10.92
CA SER A 101 5.73 8.53 11.98
C SER A 101 6.11 7.94 13.34
N ARG A 102 6.75 6.75 13.35
CA ARG A 102 6.99 5.92 14.56
C ARG A 102 5.71 5.54 15.34
N SER A 103 4.54 5.76 14.74
CA SER A 103 3.24 5.55 15.39
C SER A 103 2.63 4.19 15.10
N LEU A 104 3.35 3.28 14.44
CA LEU A 104 2.88 1.92 14.24
C LEU A 104 2.99 1.15 15.57
N SER A 105 1.91 0.47 15.95
CA SER A 105 1.97 -0.53 17.02
C SER A 105 2.78 -1.75 16.56
N LEU A 106 3.07 -2.69 17.48
CA LEU A 106 3.67 -3.98 17.12
C LEU A 106 2.85 -4.74 16.05
N LEU A 107 1.52 -4.68 16.11
CA LEU A 107 0.66 -5.31 15.12
C LEU A 107 0.69 -4.57 13.77
N GLY A 108 0.78 -3.25 13.79
CA GLY A 108 0.95 -2.42 12.60
C GLY A 108 2.30 -2.65 11.92
N GLU A 109 3.37 -2.77 12.71
CA GLU A 109 4.70 -3.15 12.22
C GLU A 109 4.70 -4.55 11.62
N ALA A 110 4.03 -5.52 12.25
CA ALA A 110 3.89 -6.87 11.73
C ALA A 110 3.08 -6.93 10.42
N LEU A 111 2.15 -5.99 10.21
CA LEU A 111 1.45 -5.83 8.93
C LEU A 111 2.34 -5.14 7.87
N PHE A 112 3.14 -4.15 8.29
CA PHE A 112 3.89 -3.28 7.41
C PHE A 112 5.21 -3.91 6.92
N TRP A 113 6.07 -4.35 7.83
CA TRP A 113 7.46 -4.70 7.52
C TRP A 113 7.63 -5.90 6.59
N PRO A 114 6.94 -7.04 6.78
CA PRO A 114 7.11 -8.19 5.89
C PRO A 114 6.76 -7.86 4.44
N MET A 115 5.72 -7.05 4.24
CA MET A 115 5.27 -6.65 2.92
C MET A 115 6.22 -5.63 2.27
N GLU A 116 6.65 -4.63 3.04
CA GLU A 116 7.66 -3.66 2.60
C GLU A 116 8.97 -4.34 2.21
N GLU A 117 9.38 -5.38 2.95
CA GLU A 117 10.56 -6.17 2.64
C GLU A 117 10.39 -6.98 1.36
N TRP A 118 9.25 -7.65 1.18
CA TRP A 118 8.97 -8.41 -0.04
C TRP A 118 8.98 -7.51 -1.28
N ILE A 119 8.31 -6.35 -1.21
CA ILE A 119 8.24 -5.41 -2.34
C ILE A 119 9.65 -4.92 -2.69
N ARG A 120 10.46 -4.53 -1.70
CA ARG A 120 11.82 -4.02 -1.93
C ARG A 120 12.74 -5.04 -2.63
N HIS A 121 12.57 -6.33 -2.35
CA HIS A 121 13.36 -7.39 -2.99
C HIS A 121 12.78 -7.85 -4.33
N SER A 122 11.54 -7.46 -4.65
CA SER A 122 10.85 -7.87 -5.88
C SER A 122 10.80 -6.77 -6.95
N LEU A 123 11.18 -5.54 -6.58
CA LEU A 123 11.34 -4.39 -7.47
C LEU A 123 12.77 -4.29 -8.02
#